data_AF-A0A2I0WS19-F1
#
_entry.id   AF-A0A2I0WS19-F1
#
_cell.length_a   1.000
_cell.length_b   1.000
_cell.length_c   1.000
_cell.angle_alpha   90.00
_cell.angle_beta   90.00
_cell.angle_gamma   90.00
#
_symmetry.space_group_name_H-M   'P 1'
#
loop_
_entity.id
_entity.type
_entity.pdbx_description
1 polymer ?
#
loop_
_entity_poly.entity_id
_entity_poly.type
_entity_poly.pdbx_seq_one_letter_code
_entity_poly.pdbx_strand_id
1 'polypeptide(L)'
;MMEEEAVSSLGEVIYVAVGTNLVKEKPNLLWVMRNFLGAEVVLIHVHVLSKGIPMMGTKILPSIASEYAIRKYRKEERERMTELMMKYINFCQQRKVQVKAAVIQNNDVSLGLQRLVQKHQIKRLVHGSRSISKQDALLSCCQLWFVCNGKHISTSGATLIPRNPEEEEQYWSTLSNRWDSEDYLPFVSPPNDREDEVVNDVEETRPGTPARCSRCSTKDAINAESLKQQLAARVK
;
A
#
# COMPACT_ATOMS: atom_id res chain seq x y z
N MET A 1 25.05 -29.27 -3.00
CA MET A 1 24.96 -28.17 -2.03
C MET A 1 25.25 -26.89 -2.78
N MET A 2 24.23 -26.08 -3.05
CA MET A 2 24.43 -24.69 -3.46
C MET A 2 24.10 -23.87 -2.22
N GLU A 3 25.12 -23.26 -1.64
CA GLU A 3 24.95 -22.29 -0.57
C GLU A 3 24.27 -21.06 -1.18
N GLU A 4 23.08 -20.74 -0.68
CA GLU A 4 22.37 -19.50 -0.98
C GLU A 4 23.13 -18.39 -0.26
N GLU A 5 24.10 -17.78 -0.95
CA GLU A 5 24.89 -16.65 -0.47
C GLU A 5 23.94 -15.52 -0.04
N ALA A 6 23.89 -15.26 1.26
CA ALA A 6 23.10 -14.16 1.81
C ALA A 6 23.69 -12.83 1.34
N VAL A 7 22.93 -12.08 0.55
CA VAL A 7 23.35 -10.75 0.10
C VAL A 7 23.35 -9.81 1.31
N SER A 8 24.53 -9.28 1.65
CA SER A 8 24.66 -8.24 2.68
C SER A 8 24.02 -6.95 2.16
N SER A 9 22.81 -6.64 2.66
CA SER A 9 21.96 -5.53 2.23
C SER A 9 22.01 -4.35 3.21
N LEU A 10 23.21 -3.91 3.59
CA LEU A 10 23.36 -2.84 4.58
C LEU A 10 22.91 -1.49 3.99
N GLY A 11 21.93 -0.84 4.62
CA GLY A 11 21.38 0.45 4.16
C GLY A 11 20.28 0.33 3.10
N GLU A 12 19.87 -0.88 2.79
CA GLU A 12 18.90 -1.21 1.76
C GLU A 12 17.47 -1.34 2.35
N VAL A 13 16.44 -0.92 1.61
CA VAL A 13 15.03 -1.03 2.05
C VAL A 13 14.32 -2.12 1.25
N ILE A 14 13.63 -3.05 1.93
CA ILE A 14 12.82 -4.10 1.30
C ILE A 14 11.35 -3.94 1.70
N TYR A 15 10.47 -3.84 0.71
CA TYR A 15 9.04 -3.73 0.95
C TYR A 15 8.41 -5.12 0.94
N VAL A 16 7.49 -5.38 1.87
CA VAL A 16 6.81 -6.68 1.97
C VAL A 16 5.31 -6.46 2.00
N ALA A 17 4.62 -6.90 0.96
CA ALA A 17 3.17 -6.85 0.91
C ALA A 17 2.56 -7.94 1.80
N VAL A 18 1.73 -7.52 2.75
CA VAL A 18 1.08 -8.37 3.74
C VAL A 18 -0.44 -8.28 3.67
N GLY A 19 -1.09 -9.43 3.81
CA GLY A 19 -2.53 -9.59 3.81
C GLY A 19 -3.12 -9.55 5.21
N THR A 20 -4.24 -10.25 5.39
CA THR A 20 -5.02 -10.25 6.63
C THR A 20 -4.69 -11.41 7.57
N ASN A 21 -3.70 -12.25 7.24
CA ASN A 21 -3.41 -13.48 7.96
C ASN A 21 -1.92 -13.64 8.26
N LEU A 22 -1.51 -13.12 9.41
CA LEU A 22 -0.13 -13.22 9.89
C LEU A 22 0.36 -14.67 9.99
N VAL A 23 -0.48 -15.61 10.41
CA VAL A 23 -0.07 -17.02 10.57
C VAL A 23 0.39 -17.61 9.23
N LYS A 24 -0.36 -17.35 8.15
CA LYS A 24 -0.01 -17.80 6.79
C LYS A 24 1.22 -17.10 6.23
N GLU A 25 1.47 -15.86 6.63
CA GLU A 25 2.54 -15.04 6.06
C GLU A 25 3.84 -15.04 6.86
N LYS A 26 3.84 -15.53 8.11
CA LYS A 26 5.03 -15.71 8.94
C LYS A 26 6.18 -16.40 8.19
N PRO A 27 5.98 -17.52 7.48
CA PRO A 27 7.05 -18.16 6.72
C PRO A 27 7.68 -17.24 5.68
N ASN A 28 6.88 -16.42 4.99
CA ASN A 28 7.38 -15.47 4.00
C ASN A 28 8.21 -14.37 4.64
N LEU A 29 7.76 -13.82 5.78
CA LEU A 29 8.52 -12.83 6.55
C LEU A 29 9.85 -13.41 7.04
N LEU A 30 9.85 -14.65 7.54
CA LEU A 30 11.10 -15.33 7.93
C LEU A 30 12.06 -15.49 6.75
N TRP A 31 11.53 -15.80 5.56
CA TRP A 31 12.34 -15.86 4.35
C TRP A 31 12.96 -14.50 4.03
N VAL A 32 12.21 -13.39 4.10
CA VAL A 32 12.73 -12.03 3.89
C VAL A 32 13.86 -11.72 4.87
N MET A 33 13.65 -11.97 6.16
CA MET A 33 14.64 -11.66 7.20
C MET A 33 15.95 -12.44 7.04
N ARG A 34 15.90 -13.64 6.44
CA ARG A 34 17.08 -14.47 6.20
C ARG A 34 17.85 -14.03 4.95
N ASN A 35 17.15 -13.56 3.94
CA ASN A 35 17.73 -13.25 2.61
C ASN A 35 18.15 -11.79 2.44
N PHE A 36 17.57 -10.88 3.22
CA PHE A 36 17.88 -9.46 3.20
C PHE A 36 18.45 -9.03 4.55
N LEU A 37 19.62 -9.56 4.90
CA LEU A 37 20.27 -9.26 6.18
C LEU A 37 20.70 -7.79 6.23
N GLY A 38 20.35 -7.11 7.32
CA GLY A 38 20.67 -5.70 7.52
C GLY A 38 19.76 -4.71 6.78
N ALA A 39 18.81 -5.19 5.96
CA ALA A 39 17.82 -4.32 5.31
C ALA A 39 16.77 -3.80 6.30
N GLU A 40 16.29 -2.58 6.05
CA GLU A 40 15.06 -2.08 6.67
C GLU A 40 13.86 -2.72 5.98
N VAL A 41 12.96 -3.32 6.75
CA VAL A 41 11.72 -3.91 6.24
C VAL A 41 10.59 -2.90 6.32
N VAL A 42 9.90 -2.65 5.21
CA VAL A 42 8.67 -1.85 5.20
C VAL A 42 7.49 -2.76 4.87
N LEU A 43 6.63 -2.97 5.86
CA LEU A 43 5.39 -3.72 5.68
C LEU A 43 4.38 -2.86 4.94
N ILE A 44 3.84 -3.34 3.82
CA ILE A 44 2.82 -2.62 3.07
C ILE A 44 1.50 -3.39 3.08
N HIS A 45 0.41 -2.67 3.37
CA HIS A 45 -0.93 -3.26 3.46
C HIS A 45 -1.95 -2.39 2.74
N VAL A 46 -2.79 -3.03 1.91
CA VAL A 46 -3.97 -2.40 1.33
C VAL A 46 -5.18 -2.84 2.14
N HIS A 47 -5.74 -1.90 2.90
CA HIS A 47 -6.93 -2.11 3.68
C HIS A 47 -8.18 -1.96 2.80
N VAL A 48 -8.85 -3.08 2.53
CA VAL A 48 -10.12 -3.11 1.80
C VAL A 48 -11.26 -3.07 2.81
N LEU A 49 -12.08 -2.03 2.73
CA LEU A 49 -13.28 -1.90 3.56
C LEU A 49 -14.28 -3.02 3.25
N SER A 50 -14.88 -3.61 4.28
CA SER A 50 -15.96 -4.58 4.10
C SER A 50 -17.11 -3.97 3.30
N LYS A 51 -17.59 -4.67 2.28
CA LYS A 51 -18.70 -4.21 1.44
C LYS A 51 -20.06 -4.23 2.17
N GLY A 52 -20.13 -4.81 3.37
CA GLY A 52 -21.35 -4.85 4.17
C GLY A 52 -21.11 -4.51 5.64
N ILE A 53 -22.16 -4.04 6.29
CA ILE A 53 -22.20 -3.72 7.71
C ILE A 53 -22.89 -4.89 8.44
N PRO A 54 -22.28 -5.47 9.48
CA PRO A 54 -22.91 -6.53 10.24
C PRO A 54 -24.12 -5.99 11.03
N MET A 55 -25.25 -6.65 10.89
CA MET A 55 -26.49 -6.36 11.64
C MET A 55 -27.23 -7.67 11.90
N MET A 56 -27.52 -7.97 13.17
CA MET A 56 -28.28 -9.16 13.60
C MET A 56 -27.82 -10.47 12.93
N GLY A 57 -26.52 -10.74 12.94
CA GLY A 57 -25.96 -11.99 12.39
C GLY A 57 -25.86 -12.06 10.87
N THR A 58 -26.35 -11.05 10.14
CA THR A 58 -26.18 -10.92 8.68
C THR A 58 -25.33 -9.69 8.33
N LYS A 59 -24.98 -9.51 7.06
CA LYS A 59 -24.35 -8.31 6.51
C LYS A 59 -25.32 -7.60 5.59
N ILE A 60 -25.56 -6.33 5.88
CA ILE A 60 -26.40 -5.46 5.06
C ILE A 60 -25.54 -4.47 4.26
N LEU A 61 -26.07 -3.95 3.16
CA LEU A 61 -25.37 -2.92 2.38
C LEU A 61 -25.21 -1.63 3.23
N PRO A 62 -24.12 -0.87 3.05
CA PRO A 62 -23.95 0.40 3.74
C PRO A 62 -25.10 1.39 3.46
N SER A 63 -25.70 1.36 2.26
CA SER A 63 -26.80 2.25 1.88
C SER A 63 -28.09 2.05 2.70
N ILE A 64 -28.28 0.86 3.28
CA ILE A 64 -29.46 0.51 4.09
C ILE A 64 -29.16 0.50 5.60
N ALA A 65 -27.91 0.75 5.99
CA ALA A 65 -27.49 0.82 7.37
C ALA A 65 -27.59 2.26 7.91
N SER A 66 -27.83 2.42 9.21
CA SER A 66 -27.78 3.75 9.82
C SER A 66 -26.36 4.32 9.80
N GLU A 67 -26.22 5.63 9.67
CA GLU A 67 -24.90 6.28 9.70
C GLU A 67 -24.10 5.93 10.95
N TYR A 68 -24.77 5.85 12.10
CA TYR A 68 -24.14 5.45 13.36
C TYR A 68 -23.55 4.03 13.28
N ALA A 69 -24.32 3.07 12.76
CA ALA A 69 -23.85 1.69 12.59
C ALA A 69 -22.67 1.60 11.62
N ILE A 70 -22.72 2.34 10.51
CA ILE A 70 -21.62 2.43 9.55
C ILE A 70 -20.37 3.00 10.23
N ARG A 71 -20.47 4.17 10.86
CA ARG A 71 -19.32 4.84 11.51
C ARG A 71 -18.71 3.97 12.59
N LYS A 72 -19.53 3.35 13.45
CA LYS A 72 -19.08 2.44 14.49
C LYS A 72 -18.33 1.25 13.89
N TYR A 73 -18.92 0.57 12.92
CA TYR A 73 -18.30 -0.60 12.31
C TYR A 73 -17.00 -0.27 11.57
N ARG A 74 -16.95 0.86 10.84
CA ARG A 74 -15.74 1.34 10.16
C ARG A 74 -14.64 1.75 11.13
N LYS A 75 -14.98 2.22 12.32
CA LYS A 75 -14.02 2.46 13.39
C LYS A 75 -13.42 1.13 13.88
N GLU A 76 -14.26 0.17 14.25
CA GLU A 76 -13.81 -1.15 14.70
C GLU A 76 -13.00 -1.89 13.62
N GLU A 77 -13.37 -1.75 12.33
CA GLU A 77 -12.63 -2.35 11.22
C GLU A 77 -11.20 -1.79 11.10
N ARG A 78 -11.03 -0.48 11.28
CA ARG A 78 -9.71 0.17 11.32
C ARG A 78 -8.92 -0.21 12.58
N GLU A 79 -9.58 -0.39 13.72
CA GLU A 79 -8.95 -0.88 14.95
C GLU A 79 -8.41 -2.30 14.76
N ARG A 80 -9.21 -3.22 14.19
CA ARG A 80 -8.76 -4.58 13.87
C ARG A 80 -7.60 -4.60 12.87
N MET A 81 -7.62 -3.75 11.85
CA MET A 81 -6.50 -3.57 10.93
C MET A 81 -5.25 -3.12 11.69
N THR A 82 -5.40 -2.13 12.58
CA THR A 82 -4.30 -1.57 13.37
C THR A 82 -3.66 -2.63 14.24
N GLU A 83 -4.47 -3.39 14.97
CA GLU A 83 -4.00 -4.51 15.80
C GLU A 83 -3.27 -5.55 14.97
N LEU A 84 -3.78 -5.88 13.77
CA LEU A 84 -3.13 -6.81 12.86
C LEU A 84 -1.75 -6.29 12.45
N MET A 85 -1.63 -5.05 11.99
CA MET A 85 -0.34 -4.47 11.58
C MET A 85 0.64 -4.39 12.74
N MET A 86 0.17 -4.08 13.95
CA MET A 86 1.00 -4.15 15.15
C MET A 86 1.51 -5.56 15.44
N LYS A 87 0.71 -6.60 15.21
CA LYS A 87 1.18 -8.00 15.33
C LYS A 87 2.28 -8.32 14.32
N TYR A 88 2.20 -7.82 13.08
CA TYR A 88 3.27 -7.97 12.08
C TYR A 88 4.55 -7.24 12.51
N ILE A 89 4.43 -5.98 12.94
CA ILE A 89 5.55 -5.16 13.41
C ILE A 89 6.25 -5.85 14.59
N ASN A 90 5.49 -6.25 15.61
CA ASN A 90 6.03 -6.93 16.79
C ASN A 90 6.74 -8.23 16.41
N PHE A 91 6.18 -9.01 15.47
CA PHE A 91 6.81 -10.22 14.98
C PHE A 91 8.19 -9.96 14.34
N CYS A 92 8.34 -8.87 13.59
CA CYS A 92 9.61 -8.47 12.98
C CYS A 92 10.60 -7.91 14.01
N GLN A 93 10.13 -7.06 14.93
CA GLN A 93 10.96 -6.45 15.98
C GLN A 93 11.54 -7.49 16.94
N GLN A 94 10.76 -8.53 17.30
CA GLN A 94 11.26 -9.65 18.12
C GLN A 94 12.44 -10.38 17.48
N ARG A 95 12.68 -10.19 16.18
CA ARG A 95 13.80 -10.75 15.41
C ARG A 95 14.88 -9.73 15.10
N LYS A 96 14.87 -8.59 15.81
CA LYS A 96 15.86 -7.50 15.69
C LYS A 96 15.94 -6.87 14.30
N VAL A 97 14.84 -6.93 13.54
CA VAL A 97 14.76 -6.28 12.22
C VAL A 97 14.16 -4.88 12.38
N GLN A 98 14.80 -3.90 11.74
CA GLN A 98 14.23 -2.55 11.63
C GLN A 98 13.00 -2.62 10.75
N VAL A 99 11.85 -2.19 11.28
CA VAL A 99 10.57 -2.32 10.59
C VAL A 99 9.74 -1.03 10.65
N LYS A 100 9.18 -0.66 9.50
CA LYS A 100 8.16 0.38 9.34
C LYS A 100 6.92 -0.20 8.69
N ALA A 101 5.83 0.57 8.65
CA ALA A 101 4.66 0.19 7.89
C ALA A 101 4.10 1.35 7.05
N ALA A 102 3.52 1.01 5.91
CA ALA A 102 2.73 1.90 5.08
C ALA A 102 1.39 1.22 4.76
N VAL A 103 0.28 1.92 5.06
CA VAL A 103 -1.07 1.39 4.88
C VAL A 103 -1.89 2.37 4.06
N ILE A 104 -2.59 1.86 3.05
CA ILE A 104 -3.57 2.63 2.28
C ILE A 104 -4.92 1.95 2.36
N GLN A 105 -6.00 2.74 2.40
CA GLN A 105 -7.34 2.22 2.21
C GLN A 105 -7.69 2.28 0.72
N ASN A 106 -8.08 1.16 0.11
CA ASN A 106 -8.53 1.10 -1.27
C ASN A 106 -9.51 -0.07 -1.45
N ASN A 107 -10.48 0.07 -2.35
CA ASN A 107 -11.45 -1.00 -2.67
C ASN A 107 -10.84 -2.10 -3.55
N ASP A 108 -9.74 -1.79 -4.24
CA ASP A 108 -8.98 -2.71 -5.08
C ASP A 108 -7.55 -2.85 -4.54
N VAL A 109 -7.13 -4.10 -4.29
CA VAL A 109 -5.81 -4.43 -3.75
C VAL A 109 -4.70 -4.10 -4.75
N SER A 110 -4.93 -4.37 -6.03
CA SER A 110 -3.99 -4.10 -7.12
C SER A 110 -3.72 -2.60 -7.23
N LEU A 111 -4.80 -1.81 -7.32
CA LEU A 111 -4.70 -0.37 -7.42
C LEU A 111 -4.12 0.25 -6.16
N GLY A 112 -4.51 -0.23 -4.98
CA GLY A 112 -3.93 0.20 -3.71
C GLY A 112 -2.43 -0.07 -3.65
N LEU A 113 -1.98 -1.23 -4.14
CA LEU A 113 -0.57 -1.59 -4.19
C LEU A 113 0.20 -0.70 -5.17
N GLN A 114 -0.35 -0.47 -6.38
CA GLN A 114 0.25 0.43 -7.37
C GLN A 114 0.44 1.84 -6.80
N ARG A 115 -0.58 2.38 -6.11
CA ARG A 115 -0.48 3.68 -5.43
C ARG A 115 0.60 3.71 -4.36
N LEU A 116 0.76 2.64 -3.57
CA LEU A 116 1.85 2.54 -2.59
C LEU A 116 3.21 2.50 -3.27
N VAL A 117 3.33 1.76 -4.37
CA VAL A 117 4.58 1.66 -5.15
C VAL A 117 4.98 3.00 -5.73
N GLN A 118 4.04 3.72 -6.35
CA GLN A 118 4.27 5.08 -6.87
C GLN A 118 4.66 6.04 -5.74
N LYS A 119 3.84 6.08 -4.69
CA LYS A 119 3.99 7.03 -3.58
C LYS A 119 5.31 6.87 -2.83
N HIS A 120 5.73 5.63 -2.61
CA HIS A 120 6.95 5.32 -1.86
C HIS A 120 8.14 4.98 -2.74
N GLN A 121 7.99 5.11 -4.08
CA GLN A 121 9.04 4.81 -5.04
C GLN A 121 9.66 3.43 -4.79
N ILE A 122 8.79 2.43 -4.62
CA ILE A 122 9.19 1.08 -4.21
C ILE A 122 10.00 0.45 -5.34
N LYS A 123 11.27 0.15 -5.10
CA LYS A 123 12.12 -0.54 -6.09
C LYS A 123 12.17 -2.05 -5.88
N ARG A 124 11.92 -2.51 -4.64
CA ARG A 124 12.08 -3.91 -4.25
C ARG A 124 10.91 -4.35 -3.40
N LEU A 125 10.15 -5.31 -3.91
CA LEU A 125 8.89 -5.77 -3.32
C LEU A 125 8.88 -7.29 -3.18
N VAL A 126 8.55 -7.78 -2.00
CA VAL A 126 8.24 -9.19 -1.75
C VAL A 126 6.74 -9.35 -1.61
N HIS A 127 6.17 -10.33 -2.30
CA HIS A 127 4.73 -10.58 -2.23
C HIS A 127 4.39 -12.08 -2.16
N GLY A 128 3.34 -12.37 -1.39
CA GLY A 128 2.86 -13.70 -1.06
C GLY A 128 1.96 -14.39 -2.09
N SER A 129 1.57 -13.71 -3.19
CA SER A 129 0.68 -14.26 -4.22
C SER A 129 1.12 -13.97 -5.68
N ARG A 130 1.02 -14.98 -6.56
CA ARG A 130 1.33 -14.88 -8.02
C ARG A 130 0.36 -13.96 -8.77
N SER A 131 -0.77 -13.60 -8.18
CA SER A 131 -1.74 -12.71 -8.83
C SER A 131 -1.17 -11.31 -9.09
N ILE A 132 -0.32 -10.82 -8.20
CA ILE A 132 0.31 -9.50 -8.30
C ILE A 132 1.50 -9.51 -9.27
N SER A 133 2.18 -10.64 -9.45
CA SER A 133 3.23 -10.78 -10.47
C SER A 133 2.69 -10.80 -11.90
N LYS A 134 1.36 -10.72 -12.09
CA LYS A 134 0.74 -10.53 -13.41
C LYS A 134 0.43 -9.06 -13.71
N GLN A 135 0.80 -8.14 -12.82
CA GLN A 135 0.61 -6.71 -13.05
C GLN A 135 1.84 -6.13 -13.72
N ASP A 136 1.78 -6.00 -15.04
CA ASP A 136 2.88 -5.51 -15.88
C ASP A 136 3.41 -4.15 -15.40
N ALA A 137 2.53 -3.31 -14.85
CA ALA A 137 2.92 -2.06 -14.22
C ALA A 137 3.91 -2.24 -13.06
N LEU A 138 3.64 -3.17 -12.14
CA LEU A 138 4.53 -3.45 -11.00
C LEU A 138 5.86 -4.05 -11.45
N LEU A 139 5.81 -4.93 -12.45
CA LEU A 139 7.01 -5.51 -13.04
C LEU A 139 7.85 -4.46 -13.78
N SER A 140 7.24 -3.41 -14.30
CA SER A 140 7.97 -2.35 -14.99
C SER A 140 8.75 -1.44 -14.04
N CYS A 141 8.34 -1.36 -12.77
CA CYS A 141 8.91 -0.40 -11.82
C CYS A 141 9.70 -1.02 -10.66
N CYS A 142 9.47 -2.30 -10.36
CA CYS A 142 10.05 -2.98 -9.21
C CYS A 142 10.71 -4.30 -9.58
N GLN A 143 11.78 -4.65 -8.86
CA GLN A 143 12.16 -6.04 -8.68
C GLN A 143 11.18 -6.69 -7.69
N LEU A 144 10.46 -7.71 -8.15
CA LEU A 144 9.41 -8.41 -7.41
C LEU A 144 9.86 -9.84 -7.09
N TRP A 145 9.91 -10.19 -5.81
CA TRP A 145 10.08 -11.56 -5.35
C TRP A 145 8.73 -12.15 -4.98
N PHE A 146 8.37 -13.24 -5.65
CA PHE A 146 7.24 -14.05 -5.26
C PHE A 146 7.71 -15.14 -4.29
N VAL A 147 7.17 -15.10 -3.06
CA VAL A 147 7.53 -16.01 -1.97
C VAL A 147 6.26 -16.65 -1.44
N CYS A 148 6.23 -17.98 -1.38
CA CYS A 148 5.05 -18.71 -0.92
C CYS A 148 5.47 -19.74 0.13
N ASN A 149 4.81 -19.71 1.30
CA ASN A 149 5.10 -20.60 2.41
C ASN A 149 6.60 -20.62 2.79
N GLY A 150 7.24 -19.46 2.76
CA GLY A 150 8.65 -19.28 3.11
C GLY A 150 9.64 -19.81 2.08
N LYS A 151 9.19 -20.06 0.85
CA LYS A 151 10.04 -20.46 -0.27
C LYS A 151 9.98 -19.41 -1.37
N HIS A 152 11.16 -19.00 -1.86
CA HIS A 152 11.27 -18.25 -3.10
C HIS A 152 10.75 -19.09 -4.25
N ILE A 153 9.90 -18.50 -5.09
CA ILE A 153 9.32 -19.17 -6.25
C ILE A 153 9.80 -18.54 -7.55
N SER A 154 9.88 -17.20 -7.59
CA SER A 154 10.36 -16.47 -8.77
C SER A 154 10.76 -15.05 -8.41
N THR A 155 11.69 -14.50 -9.18
CA THR A 155 11.98 -13.07 -9.22
C THR A 155 11.68 -12.55 -10.62
N SER A 156 11.01 -11.40 -10.71
CA SER A 156 10.60 -10.79 -11.97
C SER A 156 10.60 -9.26 -11.87
N GLY A 157 10.63 -8.58 -13.01
CA GLY A 157 10.50 -7.13 -13.09
C GLY A 157 11.81 -6.39 -13.38
N ALA A 158 11.77 -5.07 -13.29
CA ALA A 158 12.84 -4.19 -13.75
C ALA A 158 14.17 -4.48 -13.04
N THR A 159 15.18 -4.83 -13.84
CA THR A 159 16.57 -5.01 -13.38
C THR A 159 17.30 -3.66 -13.27
N LEU A 160 16.73 -2.60 -13.85
CA LEU A 160 17.29 -1.25 -13.85
C LEU A 160 16.91 -0.55 -12.55
N ILE A 161 17.82 -0.58 -11.57
CA ILE A 161 17.82 0.37 -10.47
C ILE A 161 18.57 1.60 -10.99
N PRO A 162 17.90 2.76 -11.22
CA PRO A 162 18.58 4.00 -11.61
C PRO A 162 19.69 4.28 -10.59
N ARG A 163 20.92 4.48 -11.09
CA ARG A 163 22.12 4.59 -10.22
C ARG A 163 22.32 6.02 -9.71
N ASN A 164 21.69 7.00 -10.33
CA ASN A 164 21.78 8.41 -9.93
C ASN A 164 20.38 9.05 -9.75
N PRO A 165 20.31 10.19 -9.03
CA PRO A 165 19.04 10.84 -8.69
C PRO A 165 18.26 11.41 -9.91
N GLU A 166 18.96 11.84 -10.97
CA GLU A 166 18.33 12.42 -12.16
C GLU A 166 17.63 11.35 -13.01
N GLU A 167 18.29 10.21 -13.23
CA GLU A 167 17.71 9.03 -13.86
C GLU A 167 16.54 8.48 -13.04
N GLU A 168 16.60 8.58 -11.71
CA GLU A 168 15.52 8.17 -10.82
C GLU A 168 14.28 9.05 -10.96
N GLU A 169 14.45 10.38 -11.00
CA GLU A 169 13.33 11.31 -11.20
C GLU A 169 12.72 11.15 -12.60
N GLN A 170 13.54 10.98 -13.64
CA GLN A 170 13.08 10.73 -15.00
C GLN A 170 12.36 9.38 -15.13
N TYR A 171 12.85 8.34 -14.46
CA TYR A 171 12.21 7.02 -14.38
C TYR A 171 10.83 7.09 -13.72
N TRP A 172 10.71 7.72 -12.55
CA TRP A 172 9.42 7.88 -11.86
C TRP A 172 8.45 8.78 -12.62
N SER A 173 8.95 9.82 -13.30
CA SER A 173 8.14 10.66 -14.19
C SER A 173 7.56 9.84 -15.35
N THR A 174 8.40 9.04 -16.02
CA THR A 174 7.99 8.14 -17.12
C THR A 174 6.97 7.10 -16.65
N LEU A 175 7.18 6.52 -15.47
CA LEU A 175 6.25 5.55 -14.87
C LEU A 175 4.91 6.18 -14.47
N SER A 176 4.92 7.41 -13.94
CA SER A 176 3.68 8.13 -13.63
C SER A 176 2.89 8.37 -14.92
N ASN A 177 3.53 8.86 -15.97
CA ASN A 177 2.88 9.08 -17.27
C ASN A 177 2.30 7.78 -17.85
N ARG A 178 2.99 6.64 -17.65
CA ARG A 178 2.48 5.32 -18.07
C ARG A 178 1.23 4.89 -17.29
N TRP A 179 1.12 5.26 -16.03
CA TRP A 179 -0.06 4.99 -15.21
C TRP A 179 -1.21 5.98 -15.44
N ASP A 180 -0.88 7.23 -15.78
CA ASP A 180 -1.85 8.29 -16.07
C ASP A 180 -2.40 8.19 -17.51
N SER A 181 -1.74 7.44 -18.39
CA SER A 181 -2.17 7.20 -19.79
C SER A 181 -3.31 6.17 -19.86
N GLU A 182 -4.56 6.65 -19.82
CA GLU A 182 -5.85 6.16 -20.39
C GLU A 182 -6.24 4.66 -20.41
N ASP A 183 -5.38 3.68 -20.10
CA ASP A 183 -5.75 2.26 -20.00
C ASP A 183 -6.39 1.90 -18.64
N TYR A 184 -6.43 2.84 -17.70
CA TYR A 184 -7.07 2.68 -16.39
C TYR A 184 -7.97 3.88 -16.09
N LEU A 185 -9.27 3.69 -16.33
CA LEU A 185 -10.30 4.69 -16.05
C LEU A 185 -10.21 5.17 -14.58
N PRO A 186 -10.27 6.49 -14.33
CA PRO A 186 -10.43 7.01 -12.98
C PRO A 186 -11.77 6.51 -12.43
N PHE A 187 -11.76 6.04 -11.17
CA PHE A 187 -12.97 5.70 -10.44
C PHE A 187 -13.91 6.91 -10.41
N VAL A 188 -14.99 6.84 -11.18
CA VAL A 188 -16.12 7.77 -11.10
C VAL A 188 -16.85 7.44 -9.81
N SER A 189 -16.77 8.34 -8.82
CA SER A 189 -17.71 8.33 -7.70
C SER A 189 -19.13 8.40 -8.27
N PRO A 190 -20.11 7.60 -7.80
CA PRO A 190 -21.49 7.73 -8.25
C PRO A 190 -21.94 9.19 -8.09
N PRO A 191 -22.75 9.72 -9.02
CA PRO A 191 -23.34 11.04 -8.87
C PRO A 191 -24.02 11.10 -7.51
N ASN A 192 -23.73 12.15 -6.75
CA ASN A 192 -24.55 12.51 -5.61
C ASN A 192 -25.87 12.98 -6.22
N ASP A 193 -26.89 12.12 -6.24
CA ASP A 193 -28.25 12.55 -6.53
C ASP A 193 -28.72 13.41 -5.35
N ARG A 194 -28.41 14.70 -5.45
CA ARG A 194 -29.08 15.78 -4.73
C ARG A 194 -29.67 16.69 -5.80
N GLU A 195 -30.86 16.35 -6.24
CA GLU A 195 -31.79 17.37 -6.70
C GLU A 195 -32.18 18.19 -5.48
N ASP A 196 -31.85 19.48 -5.51
CA ASP A 196 -32.67 20.55 -4.97
C ASP A 196 -32.26 21.83 -5.71
N GLU A 197 -33.19 22.35 -6.52
CA GLU A 197 -33.14 23.65 -7.17
C GLU A 197 -32.99 24.78 -6.15
N VAL A 198 -32.06 25.72 -6.38
CA VAL A 198 -32.33 27.17 -6.27
C VAL A 198 -31.45 27.90 -7.29
N VAL A 199 -32.08 28.88 -7.94
CA VAL A 199 -31.71 29.61 -9.16
C VAL A 199 -31.05 30.99 -8.85
N ASN A 200 -30.27 31.48 -9.83
CA ASN A 200 -29.68 32.83 -10.06
C ASN A 200 -28.32 33.15 -9.40
N ASP A 201 -27.33 33.82 -10.01
CA ASP A 201 -27.09 34.33 -11.38
C ASP A 201 -25.58 34.67 -11.50
N VAL A 202 -25.00 34.43 -12.68
CA VAL A 202 -23.92 35.14 -13.44
C VAL A 202 -22.72 35.79 -12.69
N GLU A 203 -21.48 35.34 -12.97
CA GLU A 203 -20.51 36.00 -13.89
C GLU A 203 -19.18 35.21 -14.01
N GLU A 204 -18.53 35.40 -15.16
CA GLU A 204 -17.49 34.62 -15.82
C GLU A 204 -16.06 35.14 -15.50
N THR A 205 -15.03 34.27 -15.39
CA THR A 205 -13.72 34.37 -16.13
C THR A 205 -12.57 33.47 -15.60
N ARG A 206 -12.07 32.63 -16.54
CA ARG A 206 -10.69 32.13 -16.84
C ARG A 206 -9.90 31.17 -15.92
N PRO A 207 -9.05 30.29 -16.51
CA PRO A 207 -8.41 29.17 -15.84
C PRO A 207 -7.00 29.50 -15.32
N GLY A 208 -6.75 29.19 -14.04
CA GLY A 208 -5.44 29.22 -13.40
C GLY A 208 -4.71 27.88 -13.50
N THR A 209 -3.45 27.97 -13.90
CA THR A 209 -2.34 26.99 -13.93
C THR A 209 -2.42 25.81 -12.94
N PRO A 210 -2.07 24.57 -13.33
CA PRO A 210 -1.89 23.49 -12.36
C PRO A 210 -0.69 23.78 -11.45
N ALA A 211 -0.94 23.70 -10.16
CA ALA A 211 0.04 23.91 -9.12
C ALA A 211 1.15 22.85 -9.17
N ARG A 212 2.37 23.36 -9.09
CA ARG A 212 3.64 22.63 -8.97
C ARG A 212 3.60 21.76 -7.70
N CYS A 213 3.53 20.44 -7.84
CA CYS A 213 3.63 19.53 -6.70
C CYS A 213 5.08 19.45 -6.22
N SER A 214 5.40 20.23 -5.19
CA SER A 214 6.71 20.29 -4.56
C SER A 214 6.99 19.05 -3.71
N ARG A 215 8.09 18.36 -4.03
CA ARG A 215 8.90 17.43 -3.20
C ARG A 215 8.13 16.30 -2.49
N CYS A 216 8.12 15.12 -3.11
CA CYS A 216 7.84 13.87 -2.40
C CYS A 216 9.07 13.50 -1.54
N SER A 217 9.10 14.01 -0.30
CA SER A 217 10.03 13.54 0.72
C SER A 217 9.50 12.20 1.27
N THR A 218 10.38 11.22 1.45
CA THR A 218 10.15 9.85 1.98
C THR A 218 9.55 9.77 3.40
N LYS A 219 8.92 10.85 3.88
CA LYS A 219 8.36 11.03 5.24
C LYS A 219 7.11 10.21 5.55
N ASP A 220 6.55 9.50 4.57
CA ASP A 220 5.28 8.79 4.72
C ASP A 220 5.43 7.33 5.17
N ALA A 221 6.65 6.79 5.28
CA ALA A 221 6.89 5.50 5.92
C ALA A 221 6.92 5.70 7.43
N ILE A 222 5.87 5.24 8.10
CA ILE A 222 5.66 5.56 9.50
C ILE A 222 6.35 4.49 10.35
N ASN A 223 7.21 4.92 11.29
CA ASN A 223 7.78 4.00 12.28
C ASN A 223 6.66 3.48 13.22
N ALA A 224 6.92 2.37 13.92
CA ALA A 224 5.93 1.74 14.78
C ALA A 224 5.30 2.72 15.81
N GLU A 225 6.08 3.67 16.32
CA GLU A 225 5.63 4.62 17.34
C GLU A 225 4.77 5.75 16.74
N SER A 226 5.14 6.24 15.58
CA SER A 226 4.39 7.24 14.83
C SER A 226 3.14 6.64 14.18
N LEU A 227 3.14 5.33 13.89
CA LEU A 227 1.95 4.60 13.43
C LEU A 227 0.96 4.50 14.59
N LYS A 228 1.42 4.11 15.79
CA LYS A 228 0.60 4.16 17.00
C LYS A 228 0.06 5.58 17.25
N GLN A 229 0.87 6.63 17.08
CA GLN A 229 0.44 8.02 17.29
C GLN A 229 -0.54 8.53 16.23
N GLN A 230 -0.32 8.28 14.93
CA GLN A 230 -1.28 8.62 13.87
C GLN A 230 -2.60 7.89 14.06
N LEU A 231 -2.54 6.64 14.52
CA LEU A 231 -3.73 5.84 14.77
C LEU A 231 -4.45 6.29 16.05
N ALA A 232 -3.74 6.67 17.11
CA ALA A 232 -4.31 7.26 18.32
C ALA A 232 -4.96 8.63 18.08
N ALA A 233 -4.37 9.47 17.21
CA ALA A 233 -4.89 10.79 16.87
C ALA A 233 -6.20 10.75 16.04
N ARG A 234 -6.52 9.62 15.40
CA ARG A 234 -7.74 9.42 14.58
C ARG A 234 -8.90 8.73 15.31
N VAL A 235 -8.74 8.49 16.61
CA VAL A 235 -9.77 7.94 17.52
C VAL A 235 -10.54 9.05 18.26
N LYS A 236 -10.03 10.30 18.27
CA LYS A 236 -10.71 11.49 18.78
C LYS A 236 -11.69 12.07 17.76
#